data_AF-A0ABD2N8R8-F1
#
_entry.id   AF-A0ABD2N8R8-F1
#
_cell.length_a   1.000
_cell.length_b   1.000
_cell.length_c   1.000
_cell.angle_alpha   90.00
_cell.angle_beta   90.00
_cell.angle_gamma   90.00
#
_symmetry.space_group_name_H-M   'P 1'
#
loop_
_entity.id
_entity.type
_entity.pdbx_description
1 polymer ?
#
loop_
_entity_poly.entity_id
_entity_poly.type
_entity_poly.pdbx_seq_one_letter_code
_entity_poly.pdbx_strand_id
1 'polypeptide(L)'
;MNHMLTILSLVFDIINEATPQRQCIGSPTTTSGTLAPKDPICSGDLIFEDNFDTLDMNIWQHEQTLGGGGNWEFQWYSNNRTTSFVEDGILFIKPRLLADDTGEEYLYSATLDINGGSPADECTNPAWYGCLRTGSQNTVLNPIKSARIRTLDSFRFKFGKIEARMKLPAGDWLWPENR
;
A
#
# COMPACT_ATOMS: atom_id res chain seq x y z
N MET A 1 -60.12 -49.04 26.22
CA MET A 1 -61.16 -48.14 25.67
C MET A 1 -60.53 -46.79 25.41
N ASN A 2 -60.55 -46.37 24.13
CA ASN A 2 -60.29 -45.04 23.55
C ASN A 2 -58.91 -44.41 23.82
N HIS A 3 -57.92 -44.56 22.93
CA HIS A 3 -57.70 -43.77 21.70
C HIS A 3 -57.70 -42.25 21.91
N MET A 4 -56.50 -41.65 21.89
CA MET A 4 -56.29 -40.40 21.16
C MET A 4 -54.80 -40.26 20.82
N LEU A 5 -54.49 -40.45 19.53
CA LEU A 5 -53.18 -40.18 18.95
C LEU A 5 -53.19 -38.71 18.52
N THR A 6 -52.52 -37.84 19.25
CA THR A 6 -52.39 -36.43 18.87
C THR A 6 -51.18 -36.28 17.95
N ILE A 7 -51.43 -36.09 16.66
CA ILE A 7 -50.39 -35.75 15.68
C ILE A 7 -50.01 -34.28 15.90
N LEU A 8 -48.81 -34.03 16.40
CA LEU A 8 -48.22 -32.70 16.46
C LEU A 8 -47.73 -32.35 15.05
N SER A 9 -48.53 -31.61 14.28
CA SER A 9 -48.09 -31.04 13.00
C SER A 9 -47.14 -29.89 13.30
N LEU A 10 -45.84 -30.13 13.12
CA LEU A 10 -44.82 -29.08 13.07
C LEU A 10 -45.05 -28.24 11.81
N VAL A 11 -45.70 -27.09 11.97
CA VAL A 11 -45.68 -26.04 10.94
C VAL A 11 -44.34 -25.32 11.10
N PHE A 12 -43.36 -25.71 10.28
CA PHE A 12 -42.21 -24.85 10.04
C PHE A 12 -42.70 -23.69 9.18
N ASP A 13 -43.06 -22.57 9.80
CA ASP A 13 -43.15 -21.31 9.08
C ASP A 13 -41.73 -20.98 8.61
N ILE A 14 -41.48 -21.24 7.32
CA ILE A 14 -40.32 -20.70 6.62
C ILE A 14 -40.58 -19.20 6.53
N ILE A 15 -40.13 -18.46 7.54
CA ILE A 15 -39.97 -17.02 7.44
C ILE A 15 -38.85 -16.81 6.43
N ASN A 16 -39.23 -16.66 5.16
CA ASN A 16 -38.32 -16.22 4.13
C ASN A 16 -38.07 -14.74 4.39
N GLU A 17 -37.12 -14.41 5.25
CA GLU A 17 -36.60 -13.04 5.36
C GLU A 17 -35.93 -12.71 4.03
N ALA A 18 -36.71 -12.15 3.10
CA ALA A 18 -36.16 -11.46 1.95
C ALA A 18 -35.35 -10.29 2.50
N THR A 19 -34.03 -10.45 2.55
CA THR A 19 -33.10 -9.36 2.85
C THR A 19 -33.45 -8.22 1.90
N PRO A 20 -33.67 -6.99 2.39
CA PRO A 20 -33.98 -5.87 1.51
C PRO A 20 -32.84 -5.76 0.50
N GLN A 21 -33.12 -5.99 -0.79
CA GLN A 21 -32.11 -5.77 -1.81
C GLN A 21 -31.74 -4.30 -1.76
N ARG A 22 -30.48 -4.02 -1.39
CA ARG A 22 -29.93 -2.67 -1.36
C ARG A 22 -30.15 -2.08 -2.75
N GLN A 23 -31.07 -1.12 -2.87
CA GLN A 23 -31.33 -0.49 -4.16
C GLN A 23 -30.06 0.25 -4.58
N CYS A 24 -29.44 -0.20 -5.67
CA CYS A 24 -28.24 0.43 -6.18
C CYS A 24 -28.56 1.83 -6.71
N ILE A 25 -28.18 2.85 -5.95
CA ILE A 25 -28.16 4.24 -6.42
C ILE A 25 -26.82 4.43 -7.10
N GLY A 26 -26.79 4.59 -8.42
CA GLY A 26 -25.54 4.74 -9.17
C GLY A 26 -24.66 5.87 -8.64
N SER A 27 -23.36 5.60 -8.56
CA SER A 27 -22.33 6.55 -8.13
C SER A 27 -21.65 7.20 -9.35
N PRO A 28 -21.25 8.49 -9.28
CA PRO A 28 -20.38 9.09 -10.29
C PRO A 28 -18.92 8.61 -10.19
N THR A 29 -18.61 7.75 -9.20
CA THR A 29 -17.27 7.22 -8.98
C THR A 29 -16.83 6.36 -10.15
N THR A 30 -15.59 6.54 -10.61
CA THR A 30 -14.99 5.68 -11.63
C THR A 30 -13.74 5.02 -11.08
N THR A 31 -13.54 3.74 -11.37
CA THR A 31 -12.35 2.96 -10.98
C THR A 31 -11.61 2.44 -12.20
N SER A 32 -10.31 2.19 -12.06
CA SER A 32 -9.48 1.53 -13.08
C SER A 32 -8.32 0.79 -12.42
N GLY A 33 -7.69 -0.13 -13.16
CA GLY A 33 -6.61 -0.99 -12.66
C GLY A 33 -7.01 -2.46 -12.69
N THR A 34 -6.05 -3.34 -12.43
CA THR A 34 -6.24 -4.79 -12.50
C THR A 34 -7.25 -5.30 -11.46
N LEU A 35 -7.34 -4.64 -10.29
CA LEU A 35 -8.20 -5.02 -9.16
C LEU A 35 -9.44 -4.13 -9.02
N ALA A 36 -9.69 -3.22 -9.98
CA ALA A 36 -10.88 -2.38 -9.96
C ALA A 36 -12.18 -3.20 -10.13
N PRO A 37 -13.24 -2.91 -9.34
CA PRO A 37 -14.56 -3.54 -9.50
C PRO A 37 -15.07 -3.45 -10.94
N LYS A 38 -15.72 -4.52 -11.42
CA LYS A 38 -16.27 -4.58 -12.80
C LYS A 38 -17.75 -4.23 -12.88
N ASP A 39 -18.47 -4.35 -11.76
CA ASP A 39 -19.90 -4.04 -11.68
C ASP A 39 -20.15 -2.53 -11.52
N PRO A 40 -21.38 -2.06 -11.81
CA PRO A 40 -21.77 -0.69 -11.53
C PRO A 40 -21.55 -0.34 -10.06
N ILE A 41 -20.88 0.77 -9.80
CA ILE A 41 -20.60 1.24 -8.44
C ILE A 41 -21.84 1.96 -7.90
N CYS A 42 -22.35 1.51 -6.78
CA CYS A 42 -23.44 2.15 -6.06
C CYS A 42 -22.89 3.13 -5.01
N SER A 43 -23.70 4.12 -4.66
CA SER A 43 -23.36 5.09 -3.61
C SER A 43 -23.22 4.38 -2.26
N GLY A 44 -22.07 4.60 -1.60
CA GLY A 44 -21.75 3.97 -0.32
C GLY A 44 -21.14 2.57 -0.42
N ASP A 45 -20.75 2.13 -1.62
CA ASP A 45 -20.01 0.88 -1.78
C ASP A 45 -18.56 1.02 -1.31
N LEU A 46 -18.07 -0.04 -0.67
CA LEU A 46 -16.64 -0.24 -0.44
C LEU A 46 -16.03 -0.83 -1.71
N ILE A 47 -15.20 -0.05 -2.39
CA ILE A 47 -14.65 -0.39 -3.71
C ILE A 47 -13.18 -0.84 -3.69
N PHE A 48 -12.52 -0.65 -2.56
CA PHE A 48 -11.15 -1.07 -2.29
C PHE A 48 -10.91 -1.03 -0.78
N GLU A 49 -10.24 -2.06 -0.25
CA GLU A 49 -9.79 -2.14 1.13
C GLU A 49 -8.53 -2.98 1.18
N ASP A 50 -7.62 -2.60 2.07
CA ASP A 50 -6.51 -3.46 2.48
C ASP A 50 -6.35 -3.36 3.99
N ASN A 51 -6.48 -4.49 4.67
CA ASN A 51 -6.29 -4.60 6.12
C ASN A 51 -4.85 -4.97 6.49
N PHE A 52 -3.96 -5.07 5.49
CA PHE A 52 -2.55 -5.41 5.64
C PHE A 52 -2.33 -6.70 6.42
N ASP A 53 -3.07 -7.76 6.10
CA ASP A 53 -2.73 -9.13 6.56
C ASP A 53 -1.37 -9.56 5.98
N THR A 54 -1.07 -9.11 4.77
CA THR A 54 0.24 -9.19 4.11
C THR A 54 0.50 -7.93 3.29
N LEU A 55 1.76 -7.69 2.90
CA LEU A 55 2.08 -6.66 1.92
C LEU A 55 1.97 -7.24 0.50
N ASP A 56 0.77 -7.18 -0.09
CA ASP A 56 0.48 -7.76 -1.41
C ASP A 56 1.07 -6.92 -2.55
N MET A 57 2.04 -7.48 -3.27
CA MET A 57 2.71 -6.85 -4.41
C MET A 57 1.83 -6.75 -5.66
N ASN A 58 0.69 -7.44 -5.71
CA ASN A 58 -0.31 -7.26 -6.77
C ASN A 58 -1.16 -6.00 -6.54
N ILE A 59 -1.22 -5.52 -5.29
CA ILE A 59 -1.90 -4.28 -4.90
C ILE A 59 -0.90 -3.13 -4.87
N TRP A 60 0.19 -3.29 -4.12
CA TRP A 60 1.14 -2.22 -3.83
C TRP A 60 2.42 -2.38 -4.62
N GLN A 61 2.73 -1.38 -5.43
CA GLN A 61 4.02 -1.23 -6.09
C GLN A 61 4.90 -0.28 -5.30
N HIS A 62 6.18 -0.62 -5.14
CA HIS A 62 7.18 0.29 -4.57
C HIS A 62 7.72 1.26 -5.61
N GLU A 63 7.89 2.52 -5.22
CA GLU A 63 8.77 3.44 -5.92
C GLU A 63 10.22 3.15 -5.52
N GLN A 64 11.11 3.10 -6.52
CA GLN A 64 12.53 2.85 -6.34
C GLN A 64 13.34 3.95 -7.00
N THR A 65 13.92 4.83 -6.19
CA THR A 65 14.69 6.00 -6.67
C THR A 65 15.50 6.66 -5.55
N LEU A 66 16.60 7.30 -5.95
CA LEU A 66 17.46 8.18 -5.15
C LEU A 66 17.14 9.67 -5.38
N GLY A 67 16.25 9.99 -6.31
CA GLY A 67 16.10 11.34 -6.90
C GLY A 67 15.30 12.35 -6.07
N GLY A 68 14.85 11.99 -4.87
CA GLY A 68 14.25 12.93 -3.91
C GLY A 68 12.90 13.53 -4.31
N GLY A 69 12.18 12.93 -5.26
CA GLY A 69 10.77 13.22 -5.54
C GLY A 69 10.45 14.65 -6.04
N GLY A 70 11.47 15.42 -6.46
CA GLY A 70 11.32 16.83 -6.87
C GLY A 70 11.39 17.83 -5.70
N ASN A 71 11.51 17.36 -4.46
CA ASN A 71 11.59 18.17 -3.24
C ASN A 71 12.98 18.13 -2.59
N TRP A 72 13.98 17.56 -3.28
CA TRP A 72 15.32 17.31 -2.73
C TRP A 72 15.30 16.45 -1.45
N GLU A 73 14.34 15.52 -1.38
CA GLU A 73 14.29 14.56 -0.28
C GLU A 73 15.53 13.66 -0.28
N PHE A 74 16.05 13.32 0.90
CA PHE A 74 17.37 12.68 1.04
C PHE A 74 17.31 11.15 1.12
N GLN A 75 16.14 10.54 1.27
CA GLN A 75 16.01 9.09 1.39
C GLN A 75 16.12 8.39 0.04
N TRP A 76 16.59 7.14 0.08
CA TRP A 76 16.45 6.15 -0.98
C TRP A 76 15.15 5.38 -0.74
N TYR A 77 14.18 5.52 -1.66
CA TYR A 77 13.00 4.66 -1.66
C TYR A 77 13.36 3.31 -2.28
N SER A 78 13.06 2.23 -1.57
CA SER A 78 13.44 0.86 -1.97
C SER A 78 12.36 -0.16 -1.65
N ASN A 79 12.29 -1.24 -2.44
CA ASN A 79 11.49 -2.41 -2.12
C ASN A 79 12.24 -3.35 -1.16
N ASN A 80 12.30 -2.98 0.12
CA ASN A 80 13.04 -3.75 1.12
C ASN A 80 12.17 -4.08 2.34
N ARG A 81 12.17 -5.34 2.77
CA ARG A 81 11.38 -5.81 3.92
C ARG A 81 11.93 -5.38 5.29
N THR A 82 13.12 -4.80 5.33
CA THR A 82 13.64 -4.15 6.55
C THR A 82 13.11 -2.73 6.75
N THR A 83 12.57 -2.09 5.69
CA THR A 83 12.02 -0.74 5.72
C THR A 83 10.52 -0.68 5.43
N SER A 84 9.95 -1.70 4.79
CA SER A 84 8.52 -1.84 4.54
C SER A 84 8.07 -3.28 4.75
N PHE A 85 7.28 -3.53 5.79
CA PHE A 85 6.82 -4.87 6.14
C PHE A 85 5.48 -4.81 6.85
N VAL A 86 4.79 -5.95 6.89
CA VAL A 86 3.57 -6.12 7.66
C VAL A 86 3.88 -6.97 8.88
N GLU A 87 3.39 -6.53 10.03
CA GLU A 87 3.43 -7.26 11.29
C GLU A 87 2.12 -7.00 12.04
N ASP A 88 1.46 -8.07 12.52
CA ASP A 88 0.19 -8.00 13.26
C ASP A 88 -0.92 -7.16 12.61
N GLY A 89 -1.10 -7.29 11.28
CA GLY A 89 -2.13 -6.54 10.54
C GLY A 89 -1.80 -5.05 10.35
N ILE A 90 -0.53 -4.66 10.56
CA ILE A 90 -0.09 -3.28 10.45
C ILE A 90 1.04 -3.20 9.42
N LEU A 91 0.86 -2.36 8.41
CA LEU A 91 1.95 -1.94 7.54
C LEU A 91 2.89 -0.99 8.29
N PHE A 92 4.14 -1.39 8.41
CA PHE A 92 5.23 -0.56 8.90
C PHE A 92 6.04 -0.01 7.73
N ILE A 93 6.16 1.31 7.67
CA ILE A 93 7.21 1.99 6.91
C ILE A 93 8.21 2.53 7.94
N LYS A 94 9.36 1.86 8.06
CA LYS A 94 10.36 2.10 9.09
C LYS A 94 11.68 2.51 8.44
N PRO A 95 12.01 3.81 8.39
CA PRO A 95 13.27 4.26 7.84
C PRO A 95 14.46 3.68 8.60
N ARG A 96 15.56 3.41 7.89
CA ARG A 96 16.84 2.94 8.46
C ARG A 96 18.00 3.72 7.87
N LEU A 97 19.11 3.81 8.60
CA LEU A 97 20.33 4.38 8.05
C LEU A 97 20.89 3.42 7.00
N LEU A 98 21.35 3.96 5.87
CA LEU A 98 22.10 3.17 4.89
C LEU A 98 23.43 2.69 5.50
N ALA A 99 24.09 3.56 6.29
CA ALA A 99 25.33 3.25 6.99
C ALA A 99 25.25 2.07 7.97
N ASP A 100 24.06 1.74 8.50
CA ASP A 100 23.88 0.55 9.35
C ASP A 100 24.27 -0.74 8.60
N ASP A 101 24.09 -0.77 7.28
CA ASP A 101 24.35 -1.93 6.45
C ASP A 101 25.64 -1.82 5.63
N THR A 102 26.09 -0.59 5.32
CA THR A 102 27.24 -0.34 4.44
C THR A 102 28.45 0.28 5.12
N GLY A 103 28.30 0.78 6.35
CA GLY A 103 29.28 1.65 7.01
C GLY A 103 29.22 3.10 6.53
N GLU A 104 29.70 4.02 7.37
CA GLU A 104 29.69 5.48 7.12
C GLU A 104 30.54 5.88 5.90
N GLU A 105 31.70 5.24 5.70
CA GLU A 105 32.61 5.56 4.59
C GLU A 105 31.96 5.37 3.20
N TYR A 106 31.01 4.43 3.12
CA TYR A 106 30.26 4.16 1.89
C TYR A 106 29.53 5.41 1.39
N LEU A 107 28.97 6.21 2.31
CA LEU A 107 28.19 7.40 1.98
C LEU A 107 29.01 8.48 1.25
N TYR A 108 30.34 8.46 1.42
CA TYR A 108 31.26 9.51 0.95
C TYR A 108 32.14 9.10 -0.23
N SER A 109 32.08 7.84 -0.68
CA SER A 109 33.02 7.33 -1.68
C SER A 109 32.43 6.32 -2.66
N ALA A 110 31.34 5.66 -2.29
CA ALA A 110 30.80 4.58 -3.10
C ALA A 110 29.91 5.07 -4.23
N THR A 111 29.79 4.26 -5.27
CA THR A 111 28.75 4.39 -6.29
C THR A 111 27.61 3.44 -5.94
N LEU A 112 26.43 4.01 -5.72
CA LEU A 112 25.18 3.29 -5.48
C LEU A 112 24.41 3.22 -6.79
N ASP A 113 24.39 2.03 -7.38
CA ASP A 113 23.53 1.66 -8.50
C ASP A 113 22.35 0.85 -7.97
N ILE A 114 21.13 1.30 -8.24
CA ILE A 114 19.91 0.65 -7.78
C ILE A 114 19.12 0.01 -8.93
N ASN A 115 19.72 -0.11 -10.12
CA ASN A 115 19.16 -0.94 -11.18
C ASN A 115 19.39 -2.40 -10.82
N GLY A 116 18.40 -3.03 -10.19
CA GLY A 116 18.46 -4.46 -9.88
C GLY A 116 18.37 -5.35 -11.12
N GLY A 117 18.65 -6.63 -10.92
CA GLY A 117 18.60 -7.64 -11.99
C GLY A 117 17.20 -8.22 -12.27
N SER A 118 16.17 -7.73 -11.58
CA SER A 118 14.79 -8.20 -11.72
C SER A 118 13.82 -7.03 -11.91
N PRO A 119 12.67 -7.22 -12.56
CA PRO A 119 11.67 -6.16 -12.71
C PRO A 119 11.18 -5.57 -11.37
N ALA A 120 11.21 -6.37 -10.30
CA ALA A 120 10.80 -5.94 -8.96
C ALA A 120 11.84 -5.03 -8.26
N ASP A 121 13.07 -5.04 -8.75
CA ASP A 121 14.21 -4.26 -8.25
C ASP A 121 14.63 -3.15 -9.23
N GLU A 122 13.82 -2.93 -10.27
CA GLU A 122 14.11 -1.92 -11.29
C GLU A 122 13.87 -0.52 -10.73
N CYS A 123 14.80 0.38 -11.03
CA CYS A 123 14.67 1.78 -10.71
C CYS A 123 13.47 2.38 -11.46
N THR A 124 12.54 2.95 -10.71
CA THR A 124 11.28 3.47 -11.26
C THR A 124 11.37 4.91 -11.75
N ASN A 125 12.43 5.64 -11.39
CA ASN A 125 12.61 7.03 -11.76
C ASN A 125 14.09 7.42 -11.86
N PRO A 126 14.64 7.62 -13.07
CA PRO A 126 16.04 7.99 -13.29
C PRO A 126 16.34 9.48 -13.12
N ALA A 127 15.33 10.34 -12.96
CA ALA A 127 15.55 11.77 -12.81
C ALA A 127 16.43 12.07 -11.58
N TRP A 128 17.25 13.12 -11.68
CA TRP A 128 18.08 13.63 -10.57
C TRP A 128 19.01 12.58 -9.94
N TYR A 129 19.73 11.81 -10.77
CA TYR A 129 20.60 10.71 -10.31
C TYR A 129 19.82 9.61 -9.59
N GLY A 130 18.56 9.41 -9.97
CA GLY A 130 17.62 8.55 -9.26
C GLY A 130 17.96 7.06 -9.30
N CYS A 131 18.68 6.58 -10.31
CA CYS A 131 19.06 5.17 -10.43
C CYS A 131 20.53 4.88 -10.14
N LEU A 132 21.37 5.90 -10.21
CA LEU A 132 22.82 5.78 -10.03
C LEU A 132 23.35 7.07 -9.45
N ARG A 133 24.02 6.98 -8.29
CA ARG A 133 24.61 8.13 -7.60
C ARG A 133 25.96 7.76 -7.00
N THR A 134 26.92 8.67 -7.04
CA THR A 134 28.24 8.48 -6.42
C THR A 134 28.41 9.43 -5.25
N GLY A 135 28.76 8.88 -4.09
CA GLY A 135 29.14 9.62 -2.90
C GLY A 135 30.49 10.29 -3.06
N SER A 136 30.64 11.47 -2.47
CA SER A 136 31.88 12.21 -2.37
C SER A 136 31.91 13.01 -1.07
N GLN A 137 33.05 13.61 -0.75
CA GLN A 137 33.20 14.51 0.40
C GLN A 137 32.23 15.73 0.34
N ASN A 138 31.81 16.14 -0.85
CA ASN A 138 30.93 17.29 -1.06
C ASN A 138 29.46 16.91 -1.29
N THR A 139 29.21 15.65 -1.64
CA THR A 139 27.88 15.14 -1.96
C THR A 139 27.73 13.76 -1.34
N VAL A 140 27.07 13.70 -0.19
CA VAL A 140 26.80 12.45 0.50
C VAL A 140 25.72 11.67 -0.28
N LEU A 141 25.85 10.34 -0.34
CA LEU A 141 24.78 9.47 -0.79
C LEU A 141 23.53 9.62 0.09
N ASN A 142 22.38 9.17 -0.41
CA ASN A 142 21.13 9.13 0.34
C ASN A 142 21.34 8.36 1.67
N PRO A 143 21.36 9.05 2.83
CA PRO A 143 21.81 8.42 4.07
C PRO A 143 20.73 7.56 4.71
N ILE A 144 19.47 7.72 4.28
CA ILE A 144 18.31 7.00 4.80
C ILE A 144 17.73 6.09 3.72
N LYS A 145 17.38 4.88 4.09
CA LYS A 145 16.51 4.00 3.31
C LYS A 145 15.09 4.08 3.86
N SER A 146 14.13 4.25 2.98
CA SER A 146 12.70 4.28 3.31
C SER A 146 11.90 3.54 2.24
N ALA A 147 10.58 3.62 2.32
CA ALA A 147 9.67 3.06 1.32
C ALA A 147 8.59 4.06 0.93
N ARG A 148 8.18 3.98 -0.33
CA ARG A 148 7.02 4.66 -0.88
C ARG A 148 6.28 3.64 -1.71
N ILE A 149 5.00 3.44 -1.41
CA ILE A 149 4.14 2.47 -2.08
C ILE A 149 2.96 3.15 -2.77
N ARG A 150 2.47 2.56 -3.85
CA ARG A 150 1.38 3.08 -4.67
C ARG A 150 0.57 1.97 -5.30
N THR A 151 -0.71 2.21 -5.56
CA THR A 151 -1.62 1.28 -6.26
C THR A 151 -1.65 1.52 -7.78
N LEU A 152 -0.52 1.98 -8.35
CA LEU A 152 -0.46 2.58 -9.68
C LEU A 152 -1.15 1.74 -10.75
N ASP A 153 -0.90 0.42 -10.79
CA ASP A 153 -1.47 -0.49 -11.78
C ASP A 153 -2.72 -1.24 -11.29
N SER A 154 -2.85 -1.38 -9.97
CA SER A 154 -3.84 -2.24 -9.34
C SER A 154 -5.19 -1.55 -9.16
N PHE A 155 -5.18 -0.34 -8.61
CA PHE A 155 -6.39 0.38 -8.24
C PHE A 155 -6.18 1.88 -8.30
N ARG A 156 -7.01 2.56 -9.09
CA ARG A 156 -7.12 4.01 -9.17
C ARG A 156 -8.60 4.34 -9.21
N PHE A 157 -8.98 5.42 -8.55
CA PHE A 157 -10.38 5.84 -8.53
C PHE A 157 -10.49 7.36 -8.66
N LYS A 158 -11.67 7.83 -9.05
CA LYS A 158 -12.02 9.25 -9.11
C LYS A 158 -13.34 9.45 -8.39
N PHE A 159 -13.33 10.41 -7.46
CA PHE A 159 -14.42 10.72 -6.51
C PHE A 159 -14.68 9.60 -5.50
N GLY A 160 -15.09 9.99 -4.29
CA GLY A 160 -15.32 9.07 -3.19
C GLY A 160 -14.64 9.55 -1.91
N LYS A 161 -14.49 8.63 -0.97
CA LYS A 161 -13.91 8.89 0.35
C LYS A 161 -12.77 7.90 0.57
N ILE A 162 -11.61 8.41 1.00
CA ILE A 162 -10.49 7.58 1.47
C ILE A 162 -10.43 7.71 2.98
N GLU A 163 -10.32 6.57 3.66
CA GLU A 163 -9.99 6.52 5.08
C GLU A 163 -8.76 5.65 5.26
N ALA A 164 -7.80 6.14 6.03
CA ALA A 164 -6.60 5.41 6.40
C ALA A 164 -6.35 5.63 7.90
N ARG A 165 -6.11 4.54 8.64
CA ARG A 165 -5.77 4.60 10.05
C ARG A 165 -4.27 4.43 10.20
N MET A 166 -3.58 5.48 10.62
CA MET A 166 -2.12 5.51 10.69
C MET A 166 -1.64 6.12 12.00
N LYS A 167 -0.49 5.63 12.50
CA LYS A 167 0.28 6.29 13.56
C LYS A 167 1.53 6.89 12.93
N LEU A 168 1.65 8.21 13.01
CA LEU A 168 2.78 8.93 12.44
C LEU A 168 4.00 8.81 13.36
N PRO A 169 5.21 8.68 12.80
CA PRO A 169 6.43 8.73 13.60
C PRO A 169 6.69 10.17 14.07
N ALA A 170 7.37 10.31 15.21
CA ALA A 170 7.77 11.60 15.76
C ALA A 170 9.29 11.75 15.67
N GLY A 171 9.74 12.94 15.26
CA GLY A 171 11.16 13.26 15.09
C GLY A 171 11.36 14.35 14.04
N ASP A 172 12.46 15.08 14.15
CA ASP A 172 12.82 16.09 13.16
C ASP A 172 13.06 15.43 11.79
N TRP A 173 12.69 16.15 10.73
CA TRP A 173 12.91 15.74 9.34
C TRP A 173 12.13 14.49 8.90
N LEU A 174 11.20 13.99 9.72
CA LEU A 174 10.25 12.97 9.30
C LEU A 174 9.06 13.61 8.60
N TRP A 175 8.80 13.18 7.37
CA TRP A 175 7.72 13.71 6.55
C TRP A 175 6.80 12.58 6.05
N PRO A 176 5.88 12.08 6.89
CA PRO A 176 4.85 11.16 6.42
C PRO A 176 3.82 11.93 5.59
N GLU A 177 3.51 11.42 4.39
CA GLU A 177 2.54 12.04 3.47
C GLU A 177 1.52 11.03 2.94
N ASN A 178 0.33 11.53 2.60
CA ASN A 178 -0.67 10.86 1.77
C ASN A 178 -0.89 11.77 0.55
N ARG A 179 -0.41 11.37 -0.62
CA ARG A 179 -0.57 12.11 -1.89
C ARG A 179 -1.45 11.35 -2.86
#